data_AF-A0A0Z8GKV4-F1
#
_entry.id   AF-A0A0Z8GKV4-F1
#
_cell.length_a   1.000
_cell.length_b   1.000
_cell.length_c   1.000
_cell.angle_alpha   90.00
_cell.angle_beta   90.00
_cell.angle_gamma   90.00
#
_symmetry.space_group_name_H-M   'P 1'
#
loop_
_entity.id
_entity.type
_entity.pdbx_description
1 polymer ?
#
loop_
_entity_poly.entity_id
_entity_poly.type
_entity_poly.pdbx_seq_one_letter_code
_entity_poly.pdbx_strand_id
1 'polypeptide(L)'
;MLNFKLFSQKDTPWAGDWWGDAASWGANAARDGFRTGTIPEVGAIISWNDGALGHVAYVTAVNEDGQIQVLEANYRGQQWVDNFRGWFYPTDTAGEITYIYNN
;
A
#
# COMPACT_ATOMS: atom_id res chain seq x y z
N MET A 1 -5.90 -2.47 -10.41
CA MET A 1 -5.67 -1.31 -9.51
C MET A 1 -6.85 -0.33 -9.41
N LEU A 2 -7.74 -0.21 -10.41
CA LEU A 2 -8.83 0.78 -10.40
C LEU A 2 -9.74 0.72 -9.14
N ASN A 3 -9.97 -0.48 -8.59
CA ASN A 3 -10.83 -0.65 -7.41
C ASN A 3 -10.14 -0.31 -6.09
N PHE A 4 -8.81 -0.47 -6.01
CA PHE A 4 -8.04 0.02 -4.85
C PHE A 4 -7.97 1.55 -4.88
N LYS A 5 -7.83 2.15 -6.06
CA LYS A 5 -7.87 3.62 -6.26
C LYS A 5 -9.15 4.24 -5.71
N LEU A 6 -10.32 3.66 -6.02
CA LEU A 6 -11.62 4.14 -5.52
C LEU A 6 -11.77 4.02 -4.00
N PHE A 7 -11.19 2.97 -3.41
CA PHE A 7 -11.22 2.75 -1.96
C PHE A 7 -10.24 3.63 -1.21
N SER A 8 -8.99 3.70 -1.69
CA SER A 8 -7.99 4.64 -1.20
C SER A 8 -8.48 6.08 -1.32
N GLN A 9 -9.17 6.50 -2.38
CA GLN A 9 -9.72 7.88 -2.41
C GLN A 9 -10.84 8.13 -1.39
N LYS A 10 -11.52 7.07 -0.92
CA LYS A 10 -12.57 7.18 0.10
C LYS A 10 -11.99 7.25 1.52
N ASP A 11 -10.95 6.47 1.82
CA ASP A 11 -10.37 6.35 3.16
C ASP A 11 -9.00 7.07 3.32
N THR A 12 -8.35 7.40 2.21
CA THR A 12 -7.13 8.22 2.08
C THR A 12 -7.33 9.33 1.04
N PRO A 13 -8.22 10.31 1.28
CA PRO A 13 -8.48 11.42 0.35
C PRO A 13 -7.25 12.34 0.12
N TRP A 14 -6.19 12.15 0.91
CA TRP A 14 -4.91 12.83 0.82
C TRP A 14 -3.96 12.22 -0.22
N ALA A 15 -4.14 10.96 -0.63
CA ALA A 15 -3.23 10.29 -1.55
C ALA A 15 -3.38 10.87 -2.97
N GLY A 16 -2.25 11.17 -3.63
CA GLY A 16 -2.23 11.86 -4.92
C GLY A 16 -2.96 11.12 -6.05
N ASP A 17 -3.59 11.86 -6.97
CA ASP A 17 -4.45 11.31 -8.01
C ASP A 17 -3.74 10.42 -9.06
N TRP A 18 -2.41 10.54 -9.20
CA TRP A 18 -1.62 9.93 -10.29
C TRP A 18 -0.16 9.59 -9.92
N TRP A 19 0.06 8.61 -9.04
CA TRP A 19 1.40 8.04 -8.81
C TRP A 19 1.79 6.90 -9.76
N GLY A 20 1.01 6.64 -10.81
CA GLY A 20 1.30 5.62 -11.82
C GLY A 20 1.06 4.20 -11.33
N ASP A 21 1.89 3.26 -11.81
CA ASP A 21 1.87 1.86 -11.39
C ASP A 21 2.26 1.72 -9.92
N ALA A 22 1.74 0.71 -9.23
CA ALA A 22 1.99 0.51 -7.80
C ALA A 22 3.48 0.51 -7.43
N ALA A 23 4.34 -0.07 -8.26
CA ALA A 23 5.79 -0.06 -8.05
C ALA A 23 6.38 1.36 -7.96
N SER A 24 5.74 2.35 -8.60
CA SER A 24 6.19 3.75 -8.62
C SER A 24 5.58 4.61 -7.51
N TRP A 25 4.64 4.07 -6.71
CA TRP A 25 3.89 4.89 -5.75
C TRP A 25 4.78 5.51 -4.68
N GLY A 26 5.68 4.74 -4.08
CA GLY A 26 6.62 5.27 -3.08
C GLY A 26 7.44 6.44 -3.61
N ALA A 27 8.05 6.28 -4.80
CA ALA A 27 8.89 7.30 -5.41
C ALA A 27 8.10 8.56 -5.84
N ASN A 28 6.92 8.39 -6.44
CA ASN A 28 6.10 9.50 -6.88
C ASN A 28 5.45 10.24 -5.70
N ALA A 29 5.05 9.53 -4.65
CA ALA A 29 4.56 10.15 -3.42
C ALA A 29 5.62 11.02 -2.74
N ALA A 30 6.85 10.50 -2.64
CA ALA A 30 7.97 11.28 -2.12
C ALA A 30 8.25 12.53 -2.97
N ARG A 31 8.19 12.41 -4.31
CA ARG A 31 8.33 13.55 -5.24
C ARG A 31 7.24 14.60 -5.05
N ASP A 32 6.02 14.16 -4.76
CA ASP A 32 4.87 15.04 -4.52
C ASP A 32 4.85 15.60 -3.08
N GLY A 33 5.87 15.31 -2.25
CA GLY A 33 6.07 15.90 -0.94
C GLY A 33 5.43 15.13 0.23
N PHE A 34 4.96 13.91 0.01
CA PHE A 34 4.47 13.05 1.08
C PHE A 34 5.63 12.47 1.87
N ARG A 35 5.41 12.27 3.18
CA ARG A 35 6.37 11.53 4.00
C ARG A 35 6.35 10.06 3.57
N THR A 36 7.52 9.51 3.29
CA THR A 36 7.70 8.09 2.96
C THR A 36 8.76 7.44 3.85
N GLY A 37 8.74 6.12 3.99
CA GLY A 37 9.69 5.40 4.83
C GLY A 37 9.52 3.89 4.78
N THR A 38 10.15 3.19 5.73
CA THR A 38 10.20 1.73 5.80
C THR A 38 9.53 1.15 7.05
N ILE A 39 8.93 2.01 7.88
CA ILE A 39 8.26 1.61 9.12
C ILE A 39 6.76 1.45 8.86
N PRO A 40 6.14 0.30 9.17
CA PRO A 40 4.70 0.12 9.06
C PRO A 40 3.95 1.00 10.07
N GLU A 41 2.94 1.71 9.60
CA GLU A 41 2.04 2.53 10.43
C GLU A 41 0.60 2.28 9.99
N VAL A 42 -0.34 2.17 10.95
CA VAL A 42 -1.77 2.10 10.63
C VAL A 42 -2.19 3.38 9.92
N GLY A 43 -2.87 3.23 8.79
CA GLY A 43 -3.24 4.35 7.93
C GLY A 43 -2.22 4.69 6.84
N ALA A 44 -1.05 4.06 6.84
CA ALA A 44 -0.11 4.17 5.74
C ALA A 44 -0.56 3.36 4.52
N ILE A 45 -0.12 3.79 3.34
CA ILE A 45 -0.18 2.98 2.12
C ILE A 45 1.16 2.27 1.97
N ILE A 46 1.14 0.95 1.92
CA ILE A 46 2.31 0.16 1.59
C ILE A 46 2.37 -0.06 0.07
N SER A 47 3.55 0.15 -0.50
CA SER A 47 3.89 0.00 -1.90
C SER A 47 5.01 -1.03 -2.02
N TRP A 48 4.77 -2.10 -2.79
CA TRP A 48 5.75 -3.11 -3.14
C TRP A 48 6.20 -2.93 -4.58
N ASN A 49 7.51 -2.79 -4.78
CA ASN A 49 8.15 -2.79 -6.08
C ASN A 49 8.66 -4.21 -6.40
N ASP A 50 7.72 -5.12 -6.69
CA ASP A 50 7.96 -6.56 -6.86
C ASP A 50 8.10 -7.03 -8.31
N GLY A 51 8.06 -6.10 -9.28
CA GLY A 51 8.09 -6.40 -10.72
C GLY A 51 7.38 -5.34 -11.55
N ALA A 52 6.90 -5.72 -12.74
CA ALA A 52 6.46 -4.78 -13.79
C ALA A 52 5.30 -3.83 -13.40
N LEU A 53 4.44 -4.20 -12.45
CA LEU A 53 3.34 -3.35 -11.99
C LEU A 53 3.45 -2.97 -10.50
N GLY A 54 4.14 -3.78 -9.69
CA GLY A 54 4.12 -3.65 -8.23
C GLY A 54 2.79 -4.01 -7.61
N HIS A 55 2.68 -3.81 -6.30
CA HIS A 55 1.43 -3.93 -5.55
C HIS A 55 1.28 -2.83 -4.51
N VAL A 56 0.04 -2.46 -4.17
CA VAL A 56 -0.25 -1.48 -3.11
C VAL A 56 -1.38 -1.96 -2.23
N ALA A 57 -1.31 -1.62 -0.95
CA ALA A 57 -2.36 -1.92 0.03
C ALA A 57 -2.41 -0.85 1.13
N TYR A 58 -3.54 -0.77 1.84
CA TYR A 58 -3.76 0.14 2.95
C TYR A 58 -3.59 -0.60 4.28
N VAL A 59 -2.71 -0.12 5.15
CA VAL A 59 -2.40 -0.77 6.43
C VAL A 59 -3.51 -0.49 7.44
N THR A 60 -4.16 -1.55 7.93
CA THR A 60 -5.25 -1.45 8.93
C THR A 60 -4.84 -1.86 10.33
N ALA A 61 -3.76 -2.63 10.48
CA ALA A 61 -3.22 -3.01 11.77
C ALA A 61 -1.71 -3.29 11.68
N VAL A 62 -0.99 -3.03 12.76
CA VAL A 62 0.43 -3.38 12.96
C VAL A 62 0.54 -4.01 14.35
N ASN A 63 1.20 -5.15 14.49
CA ASN A 63 1.45 -5.79 15.79
C ASN A 63 2.92 -5.66 16.23
N GLU A 64 3.21 -6.06 17.47
CA GLU A 64 4.55 -5.96 18.08
C GLU A 64 5.60 -6.82 17.37
N ASP A 65 5.17 -7.90 16.70
CA ASP A 65 6.04 -8.78 15.92
C ASP A 65 6.41 -8.18 14.55
N GLY A 66 5.82 -7.04 14.17
CA GLY A 66 6.05 -6.38 12.87
C GLY A 66 5.21 -6.95 11.72
N GLN A 67 4.20 -7.76 12.03
CA GLN A 67 3.20 -8.17 11.05
C GLN A 67 2.20 -7.05 10.82
N ILE A 68 1.58 -7.06 9.65
CA ILE A 68 0.53 -6.12 9.28
C ILE A 68 -0.74 -6.83 8.86
N GLN A 69 -1.86 -6.14 9.00
CA GLN A 69 -3.07 -6.41 8.23
C GLN A 69 -3.28 -5.30 7.21
N VAL A 70 -3.85 -5.64 6.06
CA VAL A 70 -4.11 -4.69 5.00
C VAL A 70 -5.49 -4.86 4.39
N LEU A 71 -6.01 -3.78 3.83
CA LEU A 71 -7.06 -3.81 2.82
C LEU A 71 -6.39 -3.63 1.46
N GLU A 72 -6.75 -4.46 0.49
CA GLU A 72 -6.17 -4.42 -0.84
C GLU A 72 -7.19 -4.88 -1.88
N ALA A 73 -6.92 -4.61 -3.16
CA ALA A 73 -7.72 -5.12 -4.26
C ALA A 73 -6.83 -5.65 -5.38
N ASN A 74 -7.37 -6.50 -6.24
CA ASN A 74 -6.63 -7.23 -7.29
C ASN A 74 -5.59 -8.19 -6.72
N TYR A 75 -5.77 -8.62 -5.47
CA TYR A 75 -5.03 -9.76 -4.95
C TYR A 75 -5.58 -11.02 -5.60
N ARG A 76 -4.72 -11.88 -6.18
CA ARG A 76 -5.08 -13.20 -6.77
C ARG A 76 -6.37 -13.23 -7.62
N GLY A 77 -6.66 -12.16 -8.36
CA GLY A 77 -7.85 -12.03 -9.21
C GLY A 77 -9.13 -11.55 -8.50
N GLN A 78 -9.12 -11.35 -7.18
CA GLN A 78 -10.21 -10.70 -6.44
C GLN A 78 -10.19 -9.20 -6.71
N GLN A 79 -11.18 -8.69 -7.44
CA GLN A 79 -11.18 -7.29 -7.89
C GLN A 79 -11.76 -6.33 -6.85
N TRP A 80 -12.45 -6.79 -5.81
CA TRP A 80 -12.96 -5.95 -4.73
C TRP A 80 -11.92 -5.73 -3.64
N VAL A 81 -12.21 -4.80 -2.74
CA VAL A 81 -11.35 -4.50 -1.59
C VAL A 81 -11.75 -5.39 -0.42
N ASP A 82 -10.78 -6.07 0.15
CA ASP A 82 -10.97 -6.86 1.37
C ASP A 82 -9.62 -7.09 2.07
N ASN A 83 -9.66 -7.68 3.27
CA ASN A 83 -8.50 -8.25 3.92
C ASN A 83 -8.31 -9.70 3.46
N PHE A 84 -7.48 -9.92 2.44
CA PHE A 84 -7.24 -11.25 1.87
C PHE A 84 -6.13 -12.04 2.56
N ARG A 85 -5.34 -11.40 3.43
CA ARG A 85 -4.10 -12.00 3.97
C ARG A 85 -4.15 -12.29 5.47
N GLY A 86 -5.01 -11.61 6.23
CA GLY A 86 -4.93 -11.62 7.68
C GLY A 86 -3.61 -10.99 8.15
N TRP A 87 -3.01 -11.56 9.21
CA TRP A 87 -1.68 -11.16 9.67
C TRP A 87 -0.58 -11.80 8.81
N PHE A 88 0.32 -10.98 8.27
CA PHE A 88 1.47 -11.43 7.49
C PHE A 88 2.66 -10.51 7.68
N TYR A 89 3.88 -11.00 7.41
CA TYR A 89 5.04 -10.13 7.35
C TYR A 89 5.06 -9.44 5.99
N PRO A 90 5.15 -8.10 5.94
CA PRO A 90 5.17 -7.36 4.67
C PRO A 90 6.38 -7.70 3.80
N THR A 91 7.42 -8.30 4.38
CA THR A 91 8.63 -8.80 3.72
C THR A 91 8.48 -10.19 3.10
N ASP A 92 7.37 -10.90 3.34
CA ASP A 92 7.10 -12.20 2.72
C ASP A 92 6.74 -12.06 1.22
N THR A 93 6.43 -10.84 0.78
CA THR A 93 6.32 -10.48 -0.63
C THR A 93 7.65 -9.97 -1.17
N ALA A 94 7.98 -10.38 -2.40
CA ALA A 94 9.17 -9.89 -3.09
C ALA A 94 9.09 -8.37 -3.33
N GLY A 95 10.24 -7.75 -3.58
CA GLY A 95 10.32 -6.34 -3.97
C GLY A 95 10.71 -5.38 -2.84
N GLU A 96 11.04 -4.16 -3.24
CA GLU A 96 11.31 -3.07 -2.30
C GLU A 96 10.01 -2.56 -1.69
N ILE A 97 10.00 -2.34 -0.36
CA ILE A 97 8.84 -1.87 0.38
C ILE A 97 9.01 -0.38 0.68
N THR A 98 7.99 0.41 0.35
CA THR A 98 7.86 1.80 0.79
C THR A 98 6.50 2.00 1.44
N TYR A 99 6.49 2.58 2.64
CA TYR A 99 5.28 3.11 3.26
C TYR A 99 5.15 4.59 2.93
N ILE A 100 3.94 5.00 2.59
CA ILE A 100 3.56 6.38 2.33
C ILE A 100 2.61 6.78 3.45
N TYR A 101 2.99 7.79 4.22
CA TYR A 101 2.27 8.18 5.43
C TYR A 101 1.27 9.29 5.13
N ASN A 102 0.15 9.26 5.85
CA ASN A 102 -0.71 10.42 5.94
C ASN A 102 0.01 11.51 6.76
N ASN A 103 -0.03 12.75 6.29
CA ASN A 103 0.53 13.89 7.04
C ASN A 103 -0.35 14.28 8.23
#